data_AF-A0A2S6WL77-F1
#
_entry.id   AF-A0A2S6WL77-F1
#
_cell.length_a   1.000
_cell.length_b   1.000
_cell.length_c   1.000
_cell.angle_alpha   90.00
_cell.angle_beta   90.00
_cell.angle_gamma   90.00
#
_symmetry.space_group_name_H-M   'P 1'
#
loop_
_entity.id
_entity.type
_entity.pdbx_description
1 polymer ?
#
loop_
_entity_poly.entity_id
_entity_poly.type
_entity_poly.pdbx_seq_one_letter_code
_entity_poly.pdbx_strand_id
1 'polypeptide(L)'
;MDYWKVHWLHDFDVEPVTLFSEIGEDGYEVRKIQRYRDGRLLKADSSHETGEIGLSEIPVGPIEAVAAQPEFSAFVISRDEFEDVWNRAHFGGER
;
A
#
# COMPACT_ATOMS: atom_id res chain seq x y z
N MET A 1 -0.64 -12.86 9.18
CA MET A 1 -0.77 -11.75 8.21
C MET A 1 -1.05 -10.48 8.97
N ASP A 2 -0.38 -9.40 8.59
CA ASP A 2 -0.58 -8.06 9.13
C ASP A 2 -1.12 -7.13 8.06
N TYR A 3 -1.88 -6.11 8.46
CA TYR A 3 -2.48 -5.14 7.55
C TYR A 3 -2.07 -3.74 7.99
N TRP A 4 -1.38 -3.03 7.12
CA TRP A 4 -0.85 -1.71 7.40
C TRP A 4 -1.49 -0.65 6.52
N LYS A 5 -1.55 0.55 7.06
CA LYS A 5 -1.89 1.79 6.37
C LYS A 5 -0.81 2.81 6.66
N VAL A 6 -0.23 3.36 5.61
CA VAL A 6 0.85 4.35 5.71
C VAL A 6 0.43 5.59 4.95
N HIS A 7 0.39 6.74 5.64
CA HIS A 7 0.34 8.04 4.97
C HIS A 7 1.76 8.44 4.60
N TRP A 8 1.95 8.79 3.32
CA TRP A 8 3.20 9.36 2.84
C TRP A 8 3.04 10.87 2.73
N LEU A 9 3.76 11.59 3.58
CA LEU A 9 3.71 13.03 3.74
C LEU A 9 4.72 13.67 2.79
N HIS A 10 4.24 14.06 1.61
CA HIS A 10 5.04 14.73 0.59
C HIS A 10 4.19 15.68 -0.27
N ASP A 11 4.88 16.51 -1.05
CA ASP A 11 4.28 17.45 -2.00
C ASP A 11 4.39 17.00 -3.46
N PHE A 12 4.94 15.81 -3.75
CA PHE A 12 4.91 15.24 -5.10
C PHE A 12 3.46 15.05 -5.59
N ASP A 13 3.18 15.50 -6.82
CA ASP A 13 1.83 15.50 -7.39
C ASP A 13 1.38 14.14 -7.90
N VAL A 14 2.32 13.35 -8.43
CA VAL A 14 2.05 12.07 -9.12
C VAL A 14 2.20 10.85 -8.22
N GLU A 15 2.79 11.02 -7.04
CA GLU A 15 3.04 9.94 -6.08
C GLU A 15 1.81 9.66 -5.20
N PRO A 16 1.67 8.43 -4.67
CA PRO A 16 0.57 8.07 -3.80
C PRO A 16 0.70 8.70 -2.40
N VAL A 17 -0.42 9.21 -1.88
CA VAL A 17 -0.49 9.83 -0.55
C VAL A 17 -0.86 8.84 0.55
N THR A 18 -1.36 7.65 0.19
CA THR A 18 -1.65 6.58 1.16
C THR A 18 -1.35 5.22 0.54
N LEU A 19 -0.65 4.38 1.29
CA LEU A 19 -0.35 3.00 0.96
C LEU A 19 -1.08 2.09 1.94
N PHE A 20 -1.65 1.00 1.43
CA PHE A 20 -2.15 -0.09 2.25
C PHE A 20 -1.42 -1.37 1.84
N SER A 21 -0.98 -2.15 2.80
CA SER A 21 -0.21 -3.38 2.55
C SER A 21 -0.79 -4.52 3.39
N GLU A 22 -1.10 -5.64 2.75
CA GLU A 22 -1.24 -6.93 3.41
C GLU A 22 0.12 -7.63 3.39
N ILE A 23 0.61 -8.01 4.55
CA ILE A 23 1.95 -8.54 4.75
C ILE A 23 1.85 -9.99 5.18
N GLY A 24 2.57 -10.86 4.46
CA GLY A 24 2.69 -12.28 4.73
C GLY A 24 3.47 -12.55 6.02
N GLU A 25 3.42 -13.81 6.48
CA GLU A 25 4.18 -14.23 7.67
C GLU A 25 5.71 -14.17 7.46
N ASP A 26 6.15 -14.12 6.21
CA ASP A 26 7.54 -13.94 5.78
C ASP A 26 7.97 -12.46 5.71
N GLY A 27 7.06 -11.53 5.99
CA GLY A 27 7.31 -10.09 5.96
C GLY A 27 7.22 -9.45 4.58
N TYR A 28 6.89 -10.20 3.52
CA TYR A 28 6.69 -9.65 2.18
C TYR A 28 5.27 -9.15 1.98
N GLU A 29 5.10 -8.16 1.10
CA GLU A 29 3.76 -7.73 0.67
C GLU A 29 3.11 -8.84 -0.17
N VAL A 30 1.86 -9.18 0.14
CA VAL A 30 1.03 -10.12 -0.63
C VAL A 30 0.03 -9.36 -1.50
N ARG A 31 -0.51 -8.28 -0.96
CA ARG A 31 -1.39 -7.34 -1.64
C ARG A 31 -1.04 -5.91 -1.26
N LYS A 32 -1.15 -5.00 -2.23
CA LYS A 32 -0.88 -3.58 -2.04
C LYS A 32 -1.95 -2.72 -2.66
N ILE A 33 -2.26 -1.61 -2.03
CA ILE A 33 -3.14 -0.58 -2.56
C ILE A 33 -2.44 0.77 -2.43
N GLN A 34 -2.52 1.60 -3.46
CA GLN A 34 -2.04 2.97 -3.46
C GLN A 34 -3.19 3.92 -3.78
N ARG A 35 -3.37 4.91 -2.91
CA ARG A 35 -4.28 6.04 -3.13
C ARG A 35 -3.49 7.25 -3.55
N TYR A 36 -3.86 7.82 -4.68
CA TYR A 36 -3.24 9.01 -5.26
C TYR A 36 -4.02 10.28 -4.90
N ARG A 37 -3.35 11.44 -5.01
CA ARG A 37 -3.92 12.74 -4.69
C ARG A 37 -5.12 13.11 -5.56
N ASP A 38 -5.10 12.67 -6.82
CA ASP A 38 -6.18 12.81 -7.80
C ASP A 38 -7.40 11.91 -7.54
N GLY A 39 -7.33 11.05 -6.51
CA GLY A 39 -8.39 10.13 -6.12
C GLY A 39 -8.29 8.74 -6.76
N ARG A 40 -7.31 8.49 -7.65
CA ARG A 40 -7.07 7.13 -8.17
C ARG A 40 -6.74 6.18 -7.01
N LEU A 41 -7.23 4.95 -7.14
CA LEU A 41 -7.04 3.89 -6.16
C LEU A 41 -6.63 2.61 -6.89
N LEU A 42 -5.32 2.38 -6.93
CA LEU A 42 -4.73 1.25 -7.65
C LEU A 42 -4.37 0.14 -6.69
N LYS A 43 -4.47 -1.11 -7.15
CA LYS A 43 -4.06 -2.29 -6.39
C LYS A 43 -3.14 -3.20 -7.19
N ALA A 44 -2.33 -3.96 -6.46
CA ALA A 44 -1.45 -5.00 -6.99
C ALA A 44 -1.49 -6.23 -6.07
N ASP A 45 -1.30 -7.40 -6.66
CA ASP A 45 -1.10 -8.68 -5.97
C ASP A 45 -0.02 -9.48 -6.71
N SER A 46 0.31 -10.66 -6.19
CA SER A 46 1.36 -11.53 -6.74
C SER A 46 1.14 -11.99 -8.19
N SER A 47 -0.06 -11.81 -8.73
CA SER A 47 -0.42 -12.16 -10.12
C SER A 47 -0.61 -10.93 -11.00
N HIS A 48 -0.85 -9.75 -10.41
CA HIS A 48 -1.19 -8.53 -11.11
C HIS A 48 -0.35 -7.36 -10.61
N GLU A 49 0.72 -7.09 -11.35
CA GLU A 49 1.52 -5.88 -11.21
C GLU A 49 1.54 -5.10 -12.52
N THR A 50 1.81 -3.81 -12.42
CA THR A 50 1.91 -2.92 -13.58
C THR A 50 3.12 -2.01 -13.41
N GLY A 51 3.45 -1.23 -14.46
CA GLY A 51 4.46 -0.18 -14.32
C GLY A 51 4.07 0.93 -13.33
N GLU A 52 2.80 1.03 -12.92
CA GLU A 52 2.30 2.06 -11.99
C GLU A 52 2.24 1.59 -10.53
N ILE A 53 2.08 0.29 -10.29
CA ILE A 53 2.02 -0.29 -8.93
C ILE A 53 2.51 -1.74 -8.95
N GLY A 54 3.32 -2.08 -7.94
CA GLY A 54 3.84 -3.43 -7.69
C GLY A 54 4.13 -3.66 -6.21
N LEU A 55 4.38 -4.93 -5.85
CA LEU A 55 4.75 -5.34 -4.50
C LEU A 55 6.22 -5.01 -4.22
N SER A 56 6.57 -4.91 -2.94
CA SER A 56 7.96 -4.75 -2.52
C SER A 56 8.78 -6.01 -2.83
N GLU A 57 9.97 -5.83 -3.42
CA GLU A 57 10.93 -6.92 -3.68
C GLU A 57 11.65 -7.40 -2.42
N ILE A 58 11.53 -6.65 -1.31
CA ILE A 58 12.13 -6.96 -0.01
C ILE A 58 11.07 -6.95 1.09
N PRO A 59 11.30 -7.61 2.23
CA PRO A 59 10.40 -7.52 3.37
C PRO A 59 10.22 -6.06 3.84
N VAL A 60 9.01 -5.71 4.25
CA VAL A 60 8.67 -4.32 4.66
C VAL A 60 9.35 -3.86 5.96
N GLY A 61 9.93 -4.80 6.70
CA GLY A 61 10.56 -4.55 8.00
C GLY A 61 9.54 -4.42 9.14
N PRO A 62 9.94 -3.87 10.30
CA PRO A 62 9.02 -3.59 11.41
C PRO A 62 8.30 -2.25 11.21
N ILE A 63 7.02 -2.16 11.60
CA ILE A 63 6.21 -0.95 11.39
C ILE A 63 6.78 0.27 12.13
N GLU A 64 7.46 0.06 13.24
CA GLU A 64 8.12 1.10 14.02
C GLU A 64 9.24 1.79 13.24
N ALA A 65 9.95 1.05 12.38
CA ALA A 65 10.99 1.64 11.53
C ALA A 65 10.38 2.49 10.40
N VAL A 66 9.19 2.12 9.92
CA VAL A 66 8.41 2.95 8.99
C VAL A 66 7.90 4.20 9.70
N ALA A 67 7.30 4.05 10.88
CA ALA A 67 6.76 5.17 11.67
C ALA A 67 7.82 6.15 12.21
N ALA A 68 9.08 5.72 12.32
CA ALA A 68 10.19 6.57 12.74
C ALA A 68 10.65 7.56 11.66
N GLN A 69 10.27 7.34 10.39
CA GLN A 69 10.62 8.22 9.28
C GLN A 69 9.66 9.42 9.25
N PRO A 70 10.16 10.67 9.20
CA PRO A 70 9.33 11.87 9.30
C PRO A 70 8.34 12.04 8.14
N GLU A 71 8.63 11.45 6.98
CA GLU A 71 7.71 11.43 5.83
C GLU A 71 6.57 10.41 5.97
N PHE A 72 6.57 9.55 7.00
CA PHE A 72 5.56 8.49 7.14
C PHE A 72 4.76 8.59 8.43
N SER A 73 3.47 8.29 8.32
CA SER A 73 2.61 7.97 9.47
C SER A 73 1.99 6.60 9.24
N ALA A 74 2.46 5.60 9.99
CA ALA A 74 2.09 4.20 9.81
C ALA A 74 1.15 3.71 10.91
N PHE A 75 0.16 2.90 10.52
CA PHE A 75 -0.87 2.36 11.39
C PHE A 75 -1.12 0.89 11.06
N VAL A 76 -1.27 0.06 12.09
CA VAL A 76 -1.87 -1.27 11.92
C VAL A 76 -3.37 -1.08 11.81
N ILE A 77 -3.98 -1.68 10.79
CA ILE A 77 -5.43 -1.66 10.55
C ILE A 77 -5.99 -3.07 10.64
N SER A 78 -7.32 -3.18 10.66
CA SER A 78 -7.97 -4.49 10.59
C SER A 78 -7.93 -5.03 9.15
N ARG A 79 -8.05 -6.36 9.03
CA ARG A 79 -8.30 -7.00 7.74
C ARG A 79 -9.52 -6.42 7.05
N ASP A 80 -10.62 -6.22 7.78
CA ASP A 80 -11.87 -5.71 7.20
C ASP A 80 -11.68 -4.30 6.61
N GLU A 81 -10.94 -3.41 7.28
CA GLU A 81 -10.60 -2.08 6.72
C GLU A 81 -9.80 -2.22 5.42
N PHE A 82 -8.85 -3.16 5.36
CA PHE A 82 -8.07 -3.41 4.16
C PHE A 82 -8.96 -3.94 3.01
N GLU A 83 -9.77 -4.96 3.28
CA GLU A 83 -10.64 -5.60 2.27
C GLU A 83 -11.68 -4.61 1.71
N ASP A 84 -12.22 -3.71 2.54
CA ASP A 84 -13.13 -2.66 2.10
C ASP A 84 -12.49 -1.73 1.06
N VAL A 85 -11.22 -1.37 1.25
CA VAL A 85 -10.47 -0.54 0.30
C VAL A 85 -10.05 -1.37 -0.92
N TRP A 86 -9.64 -2.63 -0.73
CA TRP A 86 -9.25 -3.56 -1.78
C TRP A 86 -10.36 -3.77 -2.82
N ASN A 87 -11.60 -3.94 -2.34
CA ASN A 87 -12.77 -4.15 -3.19
C ASN A 87 -13.15 -2.91 -4.02
N ARG A 88 -12.72 -1.72 -3.60
CA ARG A 88 -12.93 -0.46 -4.32
C ARG A 88 -11.77 -0.10 -5.25
N ALA A 89 -10.62 -0.72 -5.08
CA ALA A 89 -9.42 -0.45 -5.86
C ALA A 89 -9.42 -1.25 -7.17
N HIS A 90 -8.75 -0.73 -8.19
CA HIS A 90 -8.68 -1.32 -9.52
C HIS A 90 -7.24 -1.70 -9.87
N PHE A 91 -7.06 -2.73 -10.69
CA PHE A 91 -5.72 -3.02 -11.21
C PHE A 91 -5.33 -1.92 -12.21
N GLY A 92 -4.05 -1.52 -12.18
CA GLY A 92 -3.55 -0.54 -13.14
C GLY A 92 -3.75 -1.03 -14.59
N GLY A 93 -3.93 -0.09 -15.53
CA GLY A 93 -4.03 -0.43 -16.96
C GLY A 93 -5.40 -0.89 -17.46
N GLU A 94 -6.44 -0.92 -16.62
CA GLU A 94 -7.82 -1.06 -17.11
C GLU A 94 -8.28 0.27 -17.75
N ARG A 95 -8.14 0.37 -19.08
CA ARG A 95 -8.86 1.33 -19.93
C ARG A 95 -10.00 0.63 -20.66
#